data_AF-A0A8X6W1Q7-F1
#
_entry.id   AF-A0A8X6W1Q7-F1
#
_cell.length_a   1.000
_cell.length_b   1.000
_cell.length_c   1.000
_cell.angle_alpha   90.00
_cell.angle_beta   90.00
_cell.angle_gamma   90.00
#
_symmetry.space_group_name_H-M   'P 1'
#
loop_
_entity.id
_entity.type
_entity.pdbx_description
1 polymer ?
#
loop_
_entity_poly.entity_id
_entity_poly.type
_entity_poly.pdbx_seq_one_letter_code
_entity_poly.pdbx_strand_id
1 'polypeptide(L)'
;MQLQTEISSSSERRQYSALSLGERLMRKEHFWPIYIPSQTRLKIQHTFLFEFQRLANVFGVSDNRLPLFRPTIFPGHLRYAFANLDLVLPVHKHNSLLAELRSAVLVTIHERYPDQDWLHVFTDGSATAPFGRAGAGAFSNSFNLKSKHFGMIPT
;
A
#
# COMPACT_ATOMS: atom_id res chain seq x y z
N MET A 1 -31.13 -10.33 3.28
CA MET A 1 -30.24 -9.17 3.17
C MET A 1 -29.27 -9.44 2.03
N GLN A 2 -29.46 -8.77 0.89
CA GLN A 2 -28.57 -8.88 -0.27
C GLN A 2 -27.28 -8.11 0.03
N LEU A 3 -26.16 -8.83 0.10
CA LEU A 3 -24.84 -8.21 0.02
C LEU A 3 -24.62 -7.80 -1.43
N GLN A 4 -24.97 -6.55 -1.78
CA GLN A 4 -24.48 -5.92 -3.00
C GLN A 4 -22.97 -5.72 -2.84
N THR A 5 -22.20 -6.70 -3.26
CA THR A 5 -20.82 -6.46 -3.68
C THR A 5 -20.92 -5.66 -4.98
N GLU A 6 -20.81 -4.34 -4.88
CA GLU A 6 -20.61 -3.48 -6.05
C GLU A 6 -19.25 -3.85 -6.66
N ILE A 7 -19.27 -4.85 -7.54
CA ILE A 7 -18.13 -5.22 -8.37
C ILE A 7 -17.97 -4.06 -9.36
N SER A 8 -17.12 -3.09 -9.01
CA SER A 8 -16.80 -1.97 -9.88
C SER A 8 -16.42 -2.49 -11.26
N SER A 9 -16.90 -1.81 -12.29
CA SER A 9 -16.73 -2.24 -13.67
C SER A 9 -15.24 -2.36 -14.02
N SER A 10 -14.90 -3.21 -14.99
CA SER A 10 -13.51 -3.32 -15.49
C SER A 10 -12.96 -1.97 -15.95
N SER A 11 -13.84 -1.06 -16.41
CA SER A 11 -13.50 0.31 -16.81
C SER A 11 -13.11 1.16 -15.61
N GLU A 12 -13.93 1.19 -14.56
CA GLU A 12 -13.65 1.94 -13.32
C GLU A 12 -12.35 1.48 -12.67
N ARG A 13 -12.11 0.17 -12.60
CA ARG A 13 -10.86 -0.37 -12.06
C ARG A 13 -9.63 0.08 -12.84
N ARG A 14 -9.75 0.24 -14.16
CA ARG A 14 -8.68 0.78 -15.01
C ARG A 14 -8.47 2.26 -14.77
N GLN A 15 -9.55 3.05 -14.64
CA GLN A 15 -9.49 4.47 -14.32
C GLN A 15 -8.84 4.73 -12.95
N TYR A 16 -9.25 4.00 -11.91
CA TYR A 16 -8.60 4.06 -10.59
C TYR A 16 -7.12 3.66 -10.65
N SER A 17 -6.78 2.64 -11.44
CA SER A 17 -5.39 2.24 -11.60
C SER A 17 -4.55 3.32 -12.31
N ALA A 18 -5.12 3.99 -13.33
CA ALA A 18 -4.48 5.10 -14.03
C ALA A 18 -4.29 6.31 -13.11
N LEU A 19 -5.29 6.65 -12.30
CA LEU A 19 -5.20 7.70 -11.27
C LEU A 19 -4.13 7.39 -10.22
N SER A 20 -4.12 6.17 -9.68
CA SER A 20 -3.11 5.74 -8.71
C SER A 20 -1.69 5.78 -9.30
N LEU A 21 -1.53 5.42 -10.57
CA LEU A 21 -0.24 5.52 -11.26
C LEU A 21 0.16 6.99 -11.47
N GLY A 22 -0.77 7.82 -11.92
CA GLY A 22 -0.54 9.24 -12.15
C GLY A 22 -0.19 9.99 -10.87
N GLU A 23 -0.89 9.73 -9.76
CA GLU A 23 -0.55 10.30 -8.45
C GLU A 23 0.87 9.93 -7.99
N ARG A 24 1.27 8.66 -8.15
CA ARG A 24 2.63 8.21 -7.83
C ARG A 24 3.68 8.86 -8.72
N LEU A 25 3.36 9.05 -9.99
CA LEU A 25 4.20 9.75 -10.95
C LEU A 25 4.35 11.22 -10.55
N MET A 26 3.26 11.96 -10.37
CA MET A 26 3.26 13.39 -10.04
C MET A 26 4.01 13.71 -8.73
N ARG A 27 4.07 12.78 -7.78
CA ARG A 27 4.84 12.93 -6.53
C ARG A 27 6.36 12.77 -6.68
N LYS A 28 6.87 12.39 -7.86
CA LYS A 28 8.31 12.39 -8.16
C LYS A 28 8.81 13.80 -8.44
N GLU A 29 8.99 14.58 -7.37
CA GLU A 29 9.32 16.02 -7.39
C GLU A 29 10.47 16.43 -8.33
N HIS A 30 11.48 15.59 -8.50
CA HIS A 30 12.72 15.96 -9.21
C HIS A 30 12.57 15.88 -10.74
N PHE A 31 11.50 15.29 -11.24
CA PHE A 31 11.32 15.03 -12.67
C PHE A 31 10.45 16.09 -13.36
N TRP A 32 9.37 16.54 -12.70
CA TRP A 32 8.35 17.37 -13.33
C TRP A 32 8.78 18.79 -13.71
N PRO A 33 9.57 19.53 -12.90
CA PRO A 33 9.99 20.89 -13.25
C PRO A 33 10.82 20.95 -14.54
N ILE A 34 11.51 19.87 -14.89
CA ILE A 34 12.35 19.74 -16.08
C ILE A 34 11.73 18.88 -17.18
N TYR A 35 10.52 18.35 -16.95
CA TYR A 35 9.86 17.49 -17.92
C TYR A 35 9.33 18.33 -19.07
N ILE A 36 9.99 18.22 -20.22
CA ILE A 36 9.51 18.77 -21.48
C ILE A 36 8.78 17.64 -22.21
N PRO A 37 7.45 17.73 -22.38
CA PRO A 37 6.72 16.75 -23.17
C PRO A 37 7.28 16.76 -24.60
N SER A 38 7.65 15.59 -25.12
CA SER A 38 8.26 15.44 -26.45
C SER A 38 7.34 15.86 -27.61
N GLN A 39 6.09 16.23 -27.35
CA GLN A 39 5.01 16.30 -28.33
C GLN A 39 4.17 17.58 -28.27
N THR A 40 4.73 18.71 -27.81
CA THR A 40 4.05 20.03 -27.80
C THR A 40 3.61 20.54 -29.17
N ARG A 41 3.95 19.85 -30.28
CA ARG A 41 3.61 20.24 -31.66
C ARG A 41 2.25 19.71 -32.16
N LEU A 42 1.61 18.78 -31.44
CA LEU A 42 0.31 18.23 -31.84
C LEU A 42 -0.76 18.59 -30.80
N LYS A 43 -1.60 19.58 -31.12
CA LYS A 43 -2.64 20.15 -30.24
C LYS A 43 -3.67 19.16 -29.68
N ILE A 44 -3.75 17.92 -30.19
CA ILE A 44 -4.88 17.00 -29.95
C ILE A 44 -4.40 15.60 -29.51
N GLN A 45 -3.18 15.47 -28.99
CA GLN A 45 -2.70 14.16 -28.56
C GLN A 45 -3.21 13.79 -27.17
N HIS A 46 -3.95 12.69 -27.10
CA HIS A 46 -4.48 12.12 -25.87
C HIS A 46 -3.36 11.45 -25.08
N THR A 47 -2.58 12.23 -24.34
CA THR A 47 -1.45 11.73 -23.54
C THR A 47 -1.92 11.14 -22.22
N PHE A 48 -1.04 10.35 -21.58
CA PHE A 48 -1.29 9.86 -20.23
C PHE A 48 -1.55 10.98 -19.23
N LEU A 49 -0.80 12.09 -19.29
CA LEU A 49 -0.99 13.24 -18.39
C LEU A 49 -2.34 13.92 -18.63
N PHE A 50 -2.74 14.07 -19.89
CA PHE A 50 -4.05 14.60 -20.24
C PHE A 50 -5.18 13.73 -19.66
N GLU A 51 -5.09 12.41 -19.85
CA GLU A 51 -6.12 11.48 -19.34
C GLU A 51 -6.10 11.41 -17.80
N PHE A 52 -4.92 11.47 -17.18
CA PHE A 52 -4.79 11.56 -15.73
C PHE A 52 -5.46 12.82 -15.18
N GLN A 53 -5.20 13.99 -15.77
CA GLN A 53 -5.83 15.26 -15.36
C GLN A 53 -7.35 15.21 -15.55
N ARG A 54 -7.81 14.68 -16.69
CA ARG A 54 -9.24 14.50 -16.95
C ARG A 54 -9.90 13.63 -15.87
N LEU A 55 -9.30 12.48 -15.56
CA LEU A 55 -9.79 11.60 -14.50
C LEU A 55 -9.69 12.27 -13.12
N ALA A 56 -8.61 12.99 -12.82
CA ALA A 56 -8.44 13.66 -11.53
C ALA A 56 -9.57 14.65 -11.27
N ASN A 57 -9.96 15.41 -12.31
CA ASN A 57 -11.11 16.30 -12.26
C ASN A 57 -12.43 15.55 -12.06
N VAL A 58 -12.65 14.45 -12.81
CA VAL A 58 -13.87 13.62 -12.68
C VAL A 58 -14.03 13.05 -11.27
N PHE A 59 -12.92 12.63 -10.65
CA PHE A 59 -12.91 12.01 -9.32
C PHE A 59 -12.65 13.00 -8.17
N GLY A 60 -12.54 14.31 -8.45
CA GLY A 60 -12.31 15.34 -7.43
C GLY A 60 -10.97 15.20 -6.69
N VAL A 61 -9.95 14.63 -7.33
CA VAL A 61 -8.60 14.49 -6.74
C VAL A 61 -7.93 15.85 -6.72
N SER A 62 -7.69 16.40 -5.52
CA SER A 62 -7.06 17.71 -5.35
C SER A 62 -5.63 17.73 -5.89
N ASP A 63 -5.25 18.82 -6.55
CA ASP A 63 -3.86 19.10 -6.93
C ASP A 63 -2.96 19.49 -5.75
N ASN A 64 -3.54 19.71 -4.55
CA ASN A 64 -2.81 19.95 -3.31
C ASN A 64 -2.16 18.65 -2.81
N ARG A 65 -1.14 18.19 -3.53
CA ARG A 65 -0.38 17.00 -3.18
C ARG A 65 0.48 17.33 -1.97
N LEU A 66 0.17 16.70 -0.83
CA LEU A 66 1.09 16.71 0.29
C LEU A 66 2.44 16.12 -0.17
N PRO A 67 3.56 16.76 0.18
CA PRO A 67 4.87 16.21 -0.13
C PRO A 67 4.95 14.79 0.43
N LEU A 68 5.54 13.87 -0.34
CA LEU A 68 5.91 12.59 0.24
C LEU A 68 6.83 12.88 1.42
N PHE A 69 6.47 12.40 2.60
CA PHE A 69 7.32 12.52 3.77
C PHE A 69 8.69 11.91 3.43
N ARG A 70 9.67 12.79 3.18
CA ARG A 70 11.07 12.45 3.03
C ARG A 70 11.79 13.06 4.21
N PRO A 71 12.27 12.26 5.16
CA PRO A 71 13.19 12.76 6.15
C PRO A 71 14.40 13.39 5.43
N THR A 72 14.59 14.71 5.59
CA THR A 72 15.67 15.49 4.95
C THR A 72 17.06 15.03 5.38
N ILE A 73 17.12 14.33 6.51
CA ILE A 73 18.27 13.65 7.06
C ILE A 73 17.74 12.25 7.39
N PHE A 74 18.41 11.19 6.93
CA PHE A 74 18.14 9.83 7.37
C PHE A 74 19.23 9.43 8.37
N PRO A 75 19.12 9.80 9.66
CA PRO A 75 20.22 9.63 10.60
C PRO A 75 20.18 8.22 11.19
N GLY A 76 20.11 7.16 10.39
CA GLY A 76 20.28 5.75 10.82
C GLY A 76 19.36 5.19 11.93
N HIS A 77 18.56 6.01 12.59
CA HIS A 77 17.90 5.73 13.85
C HIS A 77 16.44 6.14 13.77
N LEU A 78 15.66 5.43 12.97
CA LEU A 78 14.25 5.25 13.29
C LEU A 78 14.16 4.34 14.52
N ARG A 79 14.53 4.86 15.70
CA ARG A 79 14.35 4.19 17.00
C ARG A 79 12.94 4.42 17.55
N TYR A 80 11.92 4.29 16.70
CA TYR A 80 10.52 4.29 17.16
C TYR A 80 9.84 2.93 16.95
N ALA A 81 10.50 2.00 16.25
CA ALA A 81 10.04 0.63 16.18
C ALA A 81 10.56 -0.14 17.41
N PHE A 82 9.70 -0.29 18.41
CA PHE A 82 9.93 -1.23 19.49
C PHE A 82 9.39 -2.60 19.08
N ALA A 83 10.26 -3.60 19.03
CA ALA A 83 9.85 -4.98 18.81
C ALA A 83 9.55 -5.62 20.17
N ASN A 84 8.28 -5.90 20.43
CA ASN A 84 7.86 -6.67 21.60
C ASN A 84 7.44 -8.05 21.12
N LEU A 85 8.26 -9.06 21.43
CA LEU A 85 8.06 -10.44 20.99
C LEU A 85 7.48 -11.33 22.10
N ASP A 86 7.33 -10.78 23.30
CA ASP A 86 6.85 -11.51 24.45
C ASP A 86 5.32 -11.55 24.44
N LEU A 87 4.78 -12.77 24.56
CA LEU A 87 3.36 -12.98 24.77
C LEU A 87 2.97 -12.59 26.19
N VAL A 88 1.72 -12.16 26.38
CA VAL A 88 1.13 -11.94 27.71
C VAL A 88 1.09 -13.24 28.51
N LEU A 89 0.72 -14.33 27.84
CA LEU A 89 0.64 -15.66 28.44
C LEU A 89 1.91 -16.45 28.12
N PRO A 90 2.49 -17.18 29.10
CA PRO A 90 3.61 -18.06 28.84
C PRO A 90 3.16 -19.24 28.00
N VAL A 91 3.77 -19.44 26.82
CA VAL A 91 3.45 -20.55 25.92
C VAL A 91 4.72 -21.19 25.38
N HIS A 92 4.78 -22.52 25.38
CA HIS A 92 5.91 -23.26 24.82
C HIS A 92 5.54 -23.80 23.45
N LYS A 93 6.13 -23.23 22.39
CA LYS A 93 5.83 -23.57 20.99
C LYS A 93 5.88 -25.07 20.68
N HIS A 94 6.75 -25.84 21.36
CA HIS A 94 6.91 -27.27 21.14
C HIS A 94 5.82 -28.13 21.77
N ASN A 95 5.16 -27.63 22.83
CA ASN A 95 4.24 -28.41 23.65
C ASN A 95 2.79 -27.92 23.54
N SER A 96 2.57 -26.74 22.97
CA SER A 96 1.25 -26.12 22.87
C SER A 96 0.58 -26.40 21.54
N LEU A 97 -0.74 -26.57 21.60
CA LEU A 97 -1.57 -26.75 20.41
C LEU A 97 -1.60 -25.44 19.59
N LEU A 98 -1.81 -25.57 18.28
CA LEU A 98 -1.91 -24.40 17.39
C LEU A 98 -3.05 -23.45 17.81
N ALA A 99 -4.15 -24.01 18.35
CA ALA A 99 -5.26 -23.21 18.88
C ALA A 99 -4.85 -22.37 20.09
N GLU A 100 -4.05 -22.94 21.00
CA GLU A 100 -3.53 -22.23 22.18
C GLU A 100 -2.59 -21.11 21.76
N LEU A 101 -1.67 -21.38 20.84
CA LEU A 101 -0.76 -20.37 20.29
C LEU A 101 -1.51 -19.21 19.64
N ARG A 102 -2.55 -19.51 18.84
CA ARG A 102 -3.40 -18.48 18.23
C ARG A 102 -4.13 -17.65 19.29
N SER A 103 -4.70 -18.31 20.31
CA SER A 103 -5.39 -17.62 21.40
C SER A 103 -4.45 -16.68 22.15
N ALA A 104 -3.23 -17.13 22.48
CA ALA A 104 -2.25 -16.32 23.21
C ALA A 104 -1.79 -15.09 22.41
N VAL A 105 -1.63 -15.22 21.08
CA VAL A 105 -1.33 -14.08 20.20
C VAL A 105 -2.49 -13.09 20.20
N LEU A 106 -3.73 -13.55 20.03
CA LEU A 106 -4.91 -12.68 20.01
C LEU A 106 -5.09 -11.94 21.33
N VAL A 107 -4.92 -12.62 22.47
CA VAL A 107 -4.95 -12.01 23.81
C VAL A 107 -3.84 -10.96 23.95
N THR A 108 -2.62 -11.28 23.51
CA THR A 108 -1.49 -10.36 23.56
C THR A 108 -1.76 -9.09 22.75
N ILE A 109 -2.31 -9.22 21.54
CA ILE A 109 -2.68 -8.08 20.70
C ILE A 109 -3.76 -7.25 21.39
N HIS A 110 -4.82 -7.89 21.89
CA HIS A 110 -5.95 -7.19 22.50
C HIS A 110 -5.57 -6.42 23.77
N GLU A 111 -4.73 -7.00 24.63
CA GLU A 111 -4.35 -6.38 25.90
C GLU A 111 -3.28 -5.30 25.76
N ARG A 112 -2.24 -5.53 24.93
CA ARG A 112 -1.14 -4.56 24.80
C ARG A 112 -1.39 -3.49 23.75
N TYR A 113 -2.19 -3.82 22.75
CA TYR A 113 -2.43 -2.97 21.59
C TYR A 113 -3.93 -2.94 21.26
N PRO A 114 -4.80 -2.40 22.14
CA PRO A 114 -6.23 -2.35 21.86
C PRO A 114 -6.55 -1.50 20.62
N ASP A 115 -7.53 -1.93 19.82
CA ASP A 115 -7.96 -1.25 18.58
C ASP A 115 -8.38 0.22 18.77
N GLN A 116 -8.76 0.60 20.00
CA GLN A 116 -9.19 1.94 20.35
C GLN A 116 -8.03 2.94 20.33
N ASP A 117 -6.84 2.47 20.72
CA ASP A 117 -5.64 3.30 20.87
C ASP A 117 -4.61 3.03 19.76
N TRP A 118 -4.72 1.90 19.06
CA TRP A 118 -3.73 1.43 18.10
C TRP A 118 -4.33 1.10 16.73
N LEU A 119 -3.67 1.57 15.68
CA LEU A 119 -3.94 1.13 14.32
C LEU A 119 -3.22 -0.20 14.06
N HIS A 120 -3.99 -1.28 13.87
CA HIS A 120 -3.40 -2.58 13.54
C HIS A 120 -3.07 -2.68 12.07
N VAL A 121 -1.82 -3.04 11.77
CA VAL A 121 -1.34 -3.32 10.41
C VAL A 121 -0.74 -4.72 10.38
N PHE A 122 -1.45 -5.64 9.75
CA PHE A 122 -1.04 -7.02 9.54
C PHE A 122 -0.29 -7.12 8.23
N THR A 123 0.97 -7.50 8.27
CA THR A 123 1.79 -7.67 7.06
C THR A 123 2.04 -9.15 6.79
N ASP A 124 1.90 -9.55 5.53
CA ASP A 124 2.32 -10.87 5.06
C ASP A 124 3.40 -10.70 3.99
N GLY A 125 4.53 -11.37 4.19
CA GLY A 125 5.67 -11.33 3.30
C GLY A 125 5.78 -12.65 2.54
N SER A 126 5.62 -12.62 1.23
CA SER A 126 5.86 -13.78 0.35
C SER A 126 7.14 -13.58 -0.44
N ALA A 127 8.07 -14.53 -0.35
CA ALA A 127 9.23 -14.61 -1.23
C ALA A 127 9.13 -15.87 -2.09
N THR A 128 9.22 -15.72 -3.40
CA THR A 128 9.17 -16.84 -4.35
C THR A 128 10.52 -17.54 -4.52
N ALA A 129 11.63 -16.91 -4.08
CA ALA A 129 12.96 -17.50 -4.03
C ALA A 129 13.85 -16.76 -3.01
N PRO A 130 14.94 -17.39 -2.51
CA PRO A 130 15.89 -16.77 -1.57
C PRO A 130 16.52 -15.46 -2.09
N PHE A 131 16.59 -15.30 -3.41
CA PHE A 131 17.09 -14.10 -4.11
C PHE A 131 16.03 -13.47 -5.04
N GLY A 132 14.77 -13.84 -4.87
CA GLY A 132 13.66 -13.41 -5.72
C GLY A 132 13.03 -12.09 -5.30
N ARG A 133 12.15 -11.55 -6.15
CA ARG A 133 11.29 -10.41 -5.80
C ARG A 133 10.39 -10.80 -4.63
N ALA A 134 10.51 -10.11 -3.50
CA ALA A 134 9.62 -10.27 -2.36
C ALA A 134 8.37 -9.39 -2.56
N GLY A 135 7.20 -9.98 -2.36
CA GLY A 135 5.94 -9.26 -2.24
C GLY A 135 5.58 -9.11 -0.76
N ALA A 136 5.14 -7.91 -0.36
CA ALA A 136 4.53 -7.69 0.94
C ALA A 136 3.08 -7.26 0.73
N GLY A 137 2.15 -7.95 1.37
CA GLY A 137 0.79 -7.49 1.60
C GLY A 137 0.72 -6.78 2.95
N ALA A 138 -0.13 -5.77 3.07
CA ALA A 138 -0.48 -5.18 4.35
C ALA A 138 -2.01 -5.01 4.44
N PHE A 139 -2.57 -5.38 5.58
CA PHE A 139 -3.99 -5.26 5.89
C PHE A 139 -4.18 -4.50 7.18
N SER A 140 -5.12 -3.56 7.19
CA SER A 140 -5.64 -2.88 8.36
C SER A 140 -7.15 -2.77 8.19
N ASN A 141 -7.90 -2.63 9.30
CA ASN A 141 -9.34 -2.32 9.22
C ASN A 141 -9.60 -1.04 8.41
N SER A 142 -8.64 -0.11 8.37
CA SER A 142 -8.75 1.16 7.66
C SER A 142 -8.34 1.09 6.18
N PHE A 143 -7.50 0.14 5.76
CA PHE A 143 -7.02 0.03 4.39
C PHE A 143 -6.40 -1.33 4.06
N ASN A 144 -6.41 -1.72 2.78
CA ASN A 144 -5.80 -2.95 2.29
C ASN A 144 -4.83 -2.65 1.14
N LEU A 145 -3.54 -2.94 1.36
CA LEU A 145 -2.49 -2.84 0.36
C LEU A 145 -2.20 -4.24 -0.19
N LYS A 146 -2.80 -4.55 -1.34
CA LYS A 146 -2.44 -5.73 -2.13
C LYS A 146 -1.31 -5.37 -3.08
N SER A 147 -0.17 -6.05 -2.97
CA SER A 147 0.86 -6.04 -4.01
C SER A 147 0.29 -6.65 -5.29
N LYS A 148 0.07 -5.81 -6.33
CA LYS A 148 -0.16 -6.31 -7.69
C LYS A 148 1.14 -6.92 -8.18
N HIS A 149 1.13 -8.23 -8.42
CA HIS A 149 2.15 -8.91 -9.21
C HIS A 149 2.40 -8.13 -10.50
N PHE A 150 3.63 -7.66 -10.70
CA PHE A 150 4.11 -7.29 -12.03
C PHE A 150 4.21 -8.59 -12.82
N GLY A 151 3.39 -8.69 -13.88
CA GLY A 151 3.24 -9.88 -14.69
C GLY A 151 4.56 -10.46 -15.17
N MET A 152 4.64 -11.79 -15.13
CA MET A 152 5.51 -12.55 -16.01
C MET A 152 5.17 -12.18 -17.45
N ILE A 153 6.18 -11.71 -18.19
CA ILE A 153 6.23 -11.89 -19.63
C ILE A 153 6.76 -13.32 -19.81
N PRO A 154 5.99 -14.28 -20.35
CA PRO A 154 6.58 -15.51 -20.85
C PRO A 154 7.36 -15.17 -22.11
N THR A 155 8.63 -15.57 -22.14
CA THR A 155 9.42 -15.73 -23.37
C THR A 155 8.82 -16.82 -24.24
#